data_AF-A0A194VA39-F1
#
_entry.id   AF-A0A194VA39-F1
#
_cell.length_a   1.000
_cell.length_b   1.000
_cell.length_c   1.000
_cell.angle_alpha   90.00
_cell.angle_beta   90.00
_cell.angle_gamma   90.00
#
_symmetry.space_group_name_H-M   'P 1'
#
loop_
_entity.id
_entity.type
_entity.pdbx_description
1 polymer ?
#
loop_
_entity_poly.entity_id
_entity_poly.type
_entity_poly.pdbx_seq_one_letter_code
_entity_poly.pdbx_strand_id
1 'polypeptide(L)'
;MQIVQDYTRRVLTYPEKDKLVAIAAIAQQFATVLGEDYYAGHFRKNMPADLAWAVKRGSKPRSPTKRRCPTWSWASVDNELVYEWDNLGSRRTRDLAEVEGVRSSLKNPSYKFGQVEI
;
A
#
# COMPACT_ATOMS: atom_id res chain seq x y z
N MET A 1 0.18 7.70 -3.58
CA MET A 1 0.89 6.85 -4.57
C MET A 1 -0.06 6.46 -5.72
N GLN A 2 -0.09 7.22 -6.84
CA GLN A 2 -1.10 7.08 -7.91
C GLN A 2 -1.21 5.67 -8.50
N ILE A 3 -0.08 4.97 -8.64
CA ILE A 3 -0.02 3.60 -9.16
C ILE A 3 -0.88 2.60 -8.36
N VAL A 4 -1.01 2.77 -7.03
CA VAL A 4 -1.86 1.90 -6.20
C VAL A 4 -3.34 2.12 -6.50
N GLN A 5 -3.77 3.36 -6.70
CA GLN A 5 -5.17 3.65 -7.04
C GLN A 5 -5.52 3.06 -8.41
N ASP A 6 -4.63 3.24 -9.40
CA ASP A 6 -4.83 2.71 -10.75
C ASP A 6 -4.86 1.18 -10.78
N TYR A 7 -4.02 0.54 -9.96
CA TYR A 7 -3.98 -0.92 -9.82
C TYR A 7 -5.20 -1.46 -9.07
N THR A 8 -5.61 -0.83 -7.97
CA THR A 8 -6.78 -1.27 -7.17
C THR A 8 -8.12 -1.04 -7.85
N ARG A 9 -8.20 -0.17 -8.86
CA ARG A 9 -9.37 -0.05 -9.74
C ARG A 9 -9.60 -1.31 -10.60
N ARG A 10 -8.57 -2.15 -10.79
CA ARG A 10 -8.67 -3.32 -11.67
C ARG A 10 -9.40 -4.48 -10.97
N VAL A 11 -9.92 -5.39 -11.79
CA VAL A 11 -10.45 -6.67 -11.32
C VAL A 11 -9.31 -7.67 -11.35
N LEU A 12 -8.76 -8.00 -10.18
CA LEU A 12 -7.64 -8.91 -10.05
C LEU A 12 -8.13 -10.35 -10.00
N THR A 13 -7.45 -11.25 -10.71
CA THR A 13 -7.73 -12.70 -10.68
C THR A 13 -7.21 -13.35 -9.39
N TYR A 14 -6.03 -12.94 -8.91
CA TYR A 14 -5.39 -13.47 -7.69
C TYR A 14 -5.02 -12.35 -6.71
N PRO A 15 -6.00 -11.58 -6.19
CA PRO A 15 -5.74 -10.47 -5.27
C PRO A 15 -5.00 -10.88 -4.00
N GLU A 16 -5.11 -12.14 -3.60
CA GLU A 16 -4.46 -12.69 -2.42
C GLU A 16 -2.95 -12.90 -2.56
N LYS A 17 -2.46 -12.96 -3.81
CA LYS A 17 -1.04 -13.19 -4.09
C LYS A 17 -0.35 -12.00 -4.73
N ASP A 18 -1.04 -11.33 -5.66
CA ASP A 18 -0.37 -10.51 -6.65
C ASP A 18 -0.21 -9.06 -6.21
N LYS A 19 -0.96 -8.58 -5.22
CA LYS A 19 -1.00 -7.14 -4.91
C LYS A 19 0.35 -6.53 -4.57
N LEU A 20 1.04 -7.07 -3.57
CA LEU A 20 2.37 -6.56 -3.19
C LEU A 20 3.42 -6.92 -4.26
N VAL A 21 3.31 -8.11 -4.84
CA VAL A 21 4.25 -8.61 -5.85
C VAL A 21 4.22 -7.77 -7.14
N ALA A 22 3.03 -7.32 -7.56
CA ALA A 22 2.84 -6.54 -8.79
C ALA A 22 3.57 -5.19 -8.75
N ILE A 23 3.75 -4.62 -7.55
CA ILE A 23 4.44 -3.33 -7.37
C ILE A 23 5.89 -3.53 -6.87
N ALA A 24 6.27 -4.76 -6.49
CA ALA A 24 7.54 -5.04 -5.83
C ALA A 24 8.77 -4.58 -6.64
N ALA A 25 8.80 -4.82 -7.95
CA ALA A 25 9.94 -4.43 -8.79
C ALA A 25 10.10 -2.90 -8.87
N ILE A 26 8.98 -2.18 -8.98
CA ILE A 26 8.97 -0.72 -9.00
C ILE A 26 9.39 -0.20 -7.62
N ALA A 27 8.78 -0.72 -6.55
CA ALA A 27 9.14 -0.36 -5.19
C ALA A 27 10.63 -0.57 -4.91
N GLN A 28 11.23 -1.67 -5.39
CA GLN A 28 12.65 -1.96 -5.24
C GLN A 28 13.55 -0.95 -5.94
N GLN A 29 13.20 -0.53 -7.17
CA GLN A 29 13.97 0.49 -7.89
C GLN A 29 13.92 1.84 -7.16
N PHE A 30 12.73 2.24 -6.71
CA PHE A 30 12.55 3.49 -5.98
C PHE A 30 13.21 3.45 -4.60
N ALA A 31 13.11 2.35 -3.85
CA ALA A 31 13.79 2.18 -2.57
C ALA A 31 15.31 2.34 -2.71
N THR A 32 15.90 1.76 -3.76
CA THR A 32 17.33 1.89 -4.06
C THR A 32 17.72 3.34 -4.34
N VAL A 33 16.95 4.06 -5.16
CA VAL A 33 17.25 5.44 -5.56
C VAL A 33 17.01 6.43 -4.42
N LEU A 34 15.94 6.24 -3.66
CA LEU A 34 15.54 7.13 -2.58
C LEU A 34 16.27 6.84 -1.26
N GLY A 35 16.88 5.66 -1.12
CA GLY A 35 17.46 5.20 0.14
C GLY A 35 16.41 4.96 1.23
N GLU A 36 15.21 4.53 0.83
CA GLU A 36 14.05 4.43 1.72
C GLU A 36 13.60 2.97 1.91
N ASP A 37 13.22 2.63 3.13
CA ASP A 37 12.63 1.32 3.44
C ASP A 37 11.19 1.22 2.95
N TYR A 38 10.79 0.02 2.54
CA TYR A 38 9.45 -0.28 2.07
C TYR A 38 8.82 -1.43 2.84
N TYR A 39 7.62 -1.20 3.36
CA TYR A 39 6.90 -2.13 4.23
C TYR A 39 5.48 -2.34 3.73
N ALA A 40 5.14 -3.60 3.44
CA ALA A 40 3.81 -4.07 3.06
C ALA A 40 3.01 -3.10 2.15
N GLY A 41 3.66 -2.48 1.16
CA GLY A 41 2.99 -1.57 0.24
C GLY A 41 3.29 -0.08 0.40
N HIS A 42 4.13 0.31 1.36
CA HIS A 42 4.35 1.71 1.76
C HIS A 42 5.83 2.02 1.98
N PHE A 43 6.29 3.19 1.53
CA PHE A 43 7.60 3.70 1.92
C PHE A 43 7.54 4.30 3.33
N ARG A 44 8.53 4.01 4.19
CA ARG A 44 8.53 4.44 5.60
C ARG A 44 8.36 5.95 5.74
N LYS A 45 9.08 6.74 4.95
CA LYS A 45 9.01 8.21 4.97
C LYS A 45 7.65 8.76 4.56
N ASN A 46 6.91 8.06 3.70
CA ASN A 46 5.62 8.51 3.19
C ASN A 46 4.44 7.94 3.99
N MET A 47 4.68 7.04 4.94
CA MET A 47 3.63 6.35 5.69
C MET A 47 2.57 7.27 6.31
N PRO A 48 2.87 8.42 6.95
CA PRO A 48 1.82 9.27 7.52
C PRO A 48 0.74 9.65 6.50
N ALA A 49 1.15 10.01 5.28
CA ALA A 49 0.24 10.35 4.19
C ALA A 49 -0.30 9.10 3.46
N ASP A 50 0.54 8.10 3.25
CA ASP A 50 0.17 6.88 2.53
C ASP A 50 -0.73 5.95 3.35
N LEU A 51 -0.80 6.07 4.68
CA LEU A 51 -1.73 5.34 5.54
C LEU A 51 -3.12 5.97 5.59
N ALA A 52 -3.28 7.20 5.10
CA ALA A 52 -4.56 7.89 4.98
C ALA A 52 -5.37 7.46 3.73
N TRP A 53 -5.14 6.24 3.22
CA TRP A 53 -5.96 5.67 2.15
C TRP A 53 -7.37 5.37 2.66
N ALA A 54 -8.34 5.47 1.76
CA ALA A 54 -9.72 5.10 2.03
C ALA A 54 -10.29 4.27 0.87
N VAL A 55 -11.29 3.46 1.19
CA VAL A 55 -12.10 2.79 0.16
C VAL A 55 -12.97 3.84 -0.53
N LYS A 56 -12.95 3.87 -1.87
CA LYS A 56 -13.78 4.81 -2.64
C LYS A 56 -15.26 4.63 -2.30
N ARG A 57 -15.93 5.73 -1.98
CA ARG A 57 -17.38 5.74 -1.72
C ARG A 57 -18.14 5.16 -2.91
N GLY A 58 -19.14 4.32 -2.63
CA GLY A 58 -19.92 3.64 -3.66
C GLY A 58 -19.22 2.45 -4.33
N SER A 59 -18.00 2.09 -3.93
CA SER A 59 -17.38 0.85 -4.38
C SER A 59 -18.16 -0.36 -3.85
N LYS A 60 -18.37 -1.36 -4.70
CA LYS A 60 -18.99 -2.63 -4.28
C LYS A 60 -18.13 -3.27 -3.19
N PRO A 61 -18.70 -3.84 -2.12
CA PRO A 61 -17.92 -4.54 -1.11
C PRO A 61 -17.10 -5.65 -1.76
N ARG A 62 -15.77 -5.57 -1.65
CA ARG A 62 -14.84 -6.64 -2.02
C ARG A 62 -13.95 -6.88 -0.81
N SER A 63 -14.56 -7.43 0.23
CA SER A 63 -13.83 -7.78 1.44
C SER A 63 -13.17 -9.14 1.24
N PRO A 64 -11.86 -9.27 1.52
CA PRO A 64 -11.21 -10.57 1.56
C PRO A 64 -11.92 -11.51 2.54
N THR A 65 -12.01 -12.79 2.19
CA THR A 65 -12.52 -13.83 3.10
C THR A 65 -11.48 -14.25 4.14
N LYS A 66 -10.20 -13.93 3.92
CA LYS A 66 -9.08 -14.23 4.82
C LYS A 66 -8.15 -13.03 4.93
N ARG A 67 -7.62 -12.79 6.13
CA ARG A 67 -6.54 -11.81 6.33
C ARG A 67 -5.34 -12.30 5.51
N ARG A 68 -4.79 -11.42 4.66
CA ARG A 68 -3.66 -11.72 3.75
C ARG A 68 -2.48 -10.73 3.86
N CYS A 69 -2.68 -9.62 4.57
CA CYS A 69 -1.72 -8.55 4.84
C CYS A 69 -2.12 -7.85 6.16
N PRO A 70 -1.22 -7.08 6.79
CA PRO A 70 -1.53 -6.19 7.89
C PRO A 70 -2.68 -5.23 7.55
N THR A 71 -3.50 -4.88 8.54
CA THR A 71 -4.71 -4.05 8.33
C THR A 71 -4.43 -2.64 7.84
N TRP A 72 -3.23 -2.13 8.09
CA TRP A 72 -2.79 -0.81 7.63
C TRP A 72 -2.28 -0.82 6.17
N SER A 73 -2.04 -2.00 5.60
CA SER A 73 -1.63 -2.14 4.19
C SER A 73 -2.82 -1.94 3.27
N TRP A 74 -2.63 -1.16 2.19
CA TRP A 74 -3.62 -1.03 1.12
C TRP A 74 -3.97 -2.38 0.46
N ALA A 75 -3.07 -3.36 0.51
CA ALA A 75 -3.29 -4.69 -0.06
C ALA A 75 -4.27 -5.55 0.78
N SER A 76 -4.65 -5.08 1.97
CA SER A 76 -5.58 -5.76 2.88
C SER A 76 -7.04 -5.81 2.39
N VAL A 77 -7.44 -4.99 1.41
CA VAL A 77 -8.82 -4.93 0.86
C VAL A 77 -8.81 -5.09 -0.67
N ASP A 78 -9.94 -5.45 -1.30
CA ASP A 78 -10.06 -5.60 -2.78
C ASP A 78 -10.82 -4.49 -3.50
N ASN A 79 -11.08 -3.41 -2.79
CA ASN A 79 -11.79 -2.24 -3.29
C ASN A 79 -10.87 -1.28 -4.04
N GLU A 80 -11.48 -0.43 -4.88
CA GLU A 80 -10.83 0.77 -5.42
C GLU A 80 -10.50 1.71 -4.25
N LEU A 81 -9.25 2.15 -4.21
CA LEU A 81 -8.76 3.06 -3.16
C LEU A 81 -8.69 4.49 -3.65
N VAL A 82 -8.79 5.41 -2.70
CA VAL A 82 -8.57 6.84 -2.89
C VAL A 82 -7.66 7.37 -1.79
N TYR A 83 -6.82 8.33 -2.12
CA TYR A 83 -6.17 9.19 -1.15
C TYR A 83 -6.91 10.53 -1.15
N GLU A 84 -7.52 10.89 -0.02
CA GLU A 84 -8.35 12.11 0.02
C GLU A 84 -7.55 13.38 -0.32
N TRP A 85 -6.24 13.35 -0.07
CA TRP A 85 -5.35 14.46 -0.39
C TRP A 85 -5.12 14.69 -1.89
N ASP A 86 -5.39 13.71 -2.77
CA ASP A 86 -5.36 13.94 -4.22
C ASP A 86 -6.40 14.98 -4.68
N ASN A 87 -7.51 15.11 -3.94
CA ASN A 87 -8.58 16.06 -4.24
C ASN A 87 -8.32 17.46 -3.66
N LEU A 88 -7.26 17.65 -2.85
CA LEU A 88 -6.98 18.91 -2.16
C LEU A 88 -6.22 19.92 -3.05
N GLY A 89 -5.87 19.57 -4.28
CA GLY A 89 -5.14 20.46 -5.20
C GLY A 89 -3.78 20.88 -4.63
N SER A 90 -3.41 22.15 -4.78
CA SER A 90 -2.12 22.68 -4.30
C SER A 90 -2.07 22.99 -2.79
N ARG A 91 -3.06 22.55 -1.99
CA ARG A 91 -3.00 22.75 -0.54
C ARG A 91 -1.84 21.94 0.03
N ARG A 92 -0.92 22.61 0.72
CA ARG A 92 0.15 21.94 1.46
C ARG A 92 -0.48 21.01 2.50
N THR A 93 -0.23 19.72 2.37
CA THR A 93 -0.45 18.77 3.46
C THR A 93 0.66 18.97 4.51
N ARG A 94 0.33 18.67 5.76
CA ARG A 94 1.29 18.64 6.87
C ARG A 94 1.10 17.32 7.59
N ASP A 95 2.20 16.63 7.84
CA ASP A 95 2.17 15.43 8.67
C ASP A 95 1.79 15.82 10.10
N LEU A 96 0.70 15.23 10.61
CA LEU A 96 0.23 15.42 11.99
C LEU A 96 0.76 14.34 12.94
N ALA A 97 1.38 13.31 12.38
CA ALA A 97 1.96 12.18 13.09
C ALA A 97 3.24 11.75 12.38
N GLU A 98 4.15 11.16 13.14
CA GLU A 98 5.38 10.56 12.64
C GLU A 98 5.38 9.06 12.91
N VAL A 99 6.14 8.33 12.08
CA VAL A 99 6.33 6.90 12.28
C VAL A 99 7.52 6.67 13.19
N GLU A 100 7.24 6.29 14.43
CA GLU A 100 8.27 5.89 15.40
C GLU A 100 8.96 4.59 14.96
N GLY A 101 8.17 3.57 14.57
CA GLY A 101 8.71 2.28 14.12
C GLY A 101 7.71 1.48 13.28
N VAL A 102 8.26 0.60 12.43
CA VAL A 102 7.49 -0.33 11.59
C VAL A 102 8.12 -1.71 11.71
N ARG A 103 7.28 -2.74 11.80
CA ARG A 103 7.72 -4.14 11.79
C ARG A 103 6.83 -4.96 10.87
N SER A 104 7.46 -5.77 10.04
CA SER A 104 6.80 -6.77 9.20
C SER A 104 7.78 -7.88 8.86
N SER A 105 7.30 -9.13 8.82
CA SER A 105 8.08 -10.28 8.35
C SER A 105 7.68 -10.62 6.91
N LEU A 106 8.64 -11.07 6.10
CA LEU A 106 8.39 -11.50 4.72
C LEU A 106 8.10 -12.99 4.69
N LYS A 107 7.13 -13.43 3.89
CA LYS A 107 6.91 -14.87 3.66
C LYS A 107 8.10 -15.54 2.96
N ASN A 108 8.85 -14.77 2.19
CA ASN A 108 10.05 -15.24 1.53
C ASN A 108 11.13 -14.14 1.64
N PRO A 109 12.20 -14.37 2.43
CA PRO A 109 13.27 -13.39 2.63
C PRO A 109 14.00 -12.97 1.35
N SER A 110 14.01 -13.80 0.30
CA SER A 110 14.62 -13.47 -0.99
C SER A 110 13.82 -12.41 -1.75
N TYR A 111 12.53 -12.22 -1.44
CA TYR A 111 11.66 -11.23 -2.05
C TYR A 111 11.39 -10.07 -1.07
N LYS A 112 12.37 -9.16 -0.94
CA LYS A 112 12.36 -8.03 0.02
C LYS A 112 11.12 -7.13 0.00
N PHE A 113 10.42 -7.07 -1.13
CA PHE A 113 9.24 -6.21 -1.35
C PHE A 113 7.97 -7.05 -1.63
N GLY A 114 8.02 -8.34 -1.34
CA GLY A 114 6.97 -9.31 -1.64
C GLY A 114 5.90 -9.44 -0.54
N GLN A 115 5.31 -10.62 -0.45
CA GLN A 115 4.27 -10.91 0.55
C GLN A 115 4.83 -10.91 1.97
N VAL A 116 4.00 -10.43 2.91
CA VAL A 116 4.29 -10.39 4.33
C VAL A 116 3.53 -11.48 5.10
N GLU A 117 4.10 -11.91 6.22
CA GLU A 117 3.44 -12.79 7.19
C GLU A 117 2.34 -12.05 7.96
N ILE A 118 1.43 -12.80 8.59
CA ILE A 118 0.19 -12.30 9.20
C ILE A 118 0.03 -12.87 10.60
#